data_AF-A0A7D5M5V3-F1
#
_entry.id   AF-A0A7D5M5V3-F1
#
_cell.length_a   1.000
_cell.length_b   1.000
_cell.length_c   1.000
_cell.angle_alpha   90.00
_cell.angle_beta   90.00
_cell.angle_gamma   90.00
#
_symmetry.space_group_name_H-M   'P 1'
#
loop_
_entity.id
_entity.type
_entity.pdbx_description
1 polymer ?
#
loop_
_entity_poly.entity_id
_entity_poly.type
_entity_poly.pdbx_seq_one_letter_code
_entity_poly.pdbx_strand_id
1 'polypeptide(L)'
;METLSKIAIYMGMAIACSIFILFVISIMPHIVNQIENQWGDVLPGKSDEELKAMFYETESYKAFINKYPENGEYFDSYGNGGGRLEINAMNFESYQTLRLELEYHKRNDSVREYVECYSNTDRNQYSIRGSLATQFIEKVDCLEGPGLIDAPSNLIDENGNPVPIKVNPSRIIIDSDY
;
A
#
# COMPACT_ATOMS: atom_id res chain seq x y z
N MET A 1 33.80 36.71 48.04
CA MET A 1 34.02 35.42 47.34
C MET A 1 32.72 34.67 47.06
N GLU A 2 31.74 34.66 47.98
CA GLU A 2 30.47 33.93 47.80
C GLU A 2 29.58 34.41 46.64
N THR A 3 29.52 35.73 46.37
CA THR A 3 28.68 36.31 45.30
C THR A 3 29.17 35.94 43.91
N LEU A 4 30.48 35.95 43.67
CA LEU A 4 31.09 35.52 42.40
C LEU A 4 30.88 34.02 42.15
N SER A 5 30.96 33.21 43.21
CA SER A 5 30.73 31.77 43.12
C SER A 5 29.27 31.44 42.76
N LYS A 6 28.30 32.14 43.36
CA LYS A 6 26.87 32.01 42.99
C LYS A 6 26.60 32.41 41.55
N ILE A 7 27.18 33.52 41.07
CA ILE A 7 27.02 33.97 39.67
C ILE A 7 27.60 32.94 38.70
N ALA A 8 28.78 32.36 38.99
CA ALA A 8 29.38 31.33 38.17
C ALA A 8 28.52 30.06 38.07
N ILE A 9 27.89 29.66 39.19
CA ILE A 9 26.97 28.52 39.22
C ILE A 9 25.73 28.78 38.35
N TYR A 10 25.12 29.96 38.47
CA TYR A 10 23.95 30.32 37.64
C TYR A 10 24.28 30.41 36.15
N MET A 11 25.44 30.97 35.78
CA MET A 11 25.89 30.99 34.39
C MET A 11 26.20 29.58 33.86
N GLY A 12 26.82 28.72 34.67
CA GLY A 12 27.07 27.33 34.31
C GLY A 12 25.78 26.55 34.05
N MET A 13 24.77 26.73 34.90
CA MET A 13 23.44 26.12 34.69
C MET A 13 22.75 26.67 33.43
N ALA A 14 22.81 27.97 33.20
CA ALA A 14 22.20 28.58 32.01
C ALA A 14 22.84 28.07 30.70
N ILE A 15 24.17 27.93 30.68
CA ILE A 15 24.92 27.40 29.54
C ILE A 15 24.63 25.90 29.33
N ALA A 16 24.56 25.12 30.41
CA ALA A 16 24.20 23.71 30.33
C ALA A 16 22.77 23.52 29.77
N CYS A 17 21.81 24.32 30.24
CA CYS A 17 20.44 24.30 29.74
C CYS A 17 20.34 24.70 28.26
N SER A 18 21.06 25.75 27.83
CA SER A 18 21.02 26.18 26.43
C SER A 18 21.67 25.15 25.49
N ILE A 19 22.78 24.53 25.90
CA ILE A 19 23.40 23.43 25.13
C ILE A 19 22.44 22.22 25.06
N PHE A 20 21.79 21.86 26.16
CA PHE A 20 20.82 20.76 26.17
C PHE A 20 19.63 21.03 25.24
N ILE A 21 19.07 22.25 25.26
CA ILE A 21 17.96 22.63 24.37
C ILE A 21 18.41 22.57 22.91
N LEU A 22 19.59 23.09 22.58
CA LEU A 22 20.13 23.05 21.22
C LEU A 22 20.38 21.61 20.75
N PHE A 23 20.87 20.74 21.64
CA PHE A 23 21.04 19.31 21.37
C PHE A 23 19.70 18.64 21.07
N VAL A 24 18.67 18.89 21.89
CA VAL A 24 17.32 18.34 21.70
C VAL A 24 16.73 18.81 20.37
N ILE A 25 16.78 20.11 20.06
CA ILE A 25 16.24 20.65 18.79
C ILE A 25 16.99 20.09 17.58
N SER A 26 18.31 19.91 17.67
CA SER A 26 19.11 19.44 16.53
C SER A 26 18.99 17.94 16.28
N ILE A 27 18.78 17.13 17.31
CA ILE A 27 18.90 15.66 17.21
C ILE A 27 17.53 14.98 17.23
N MET A 28 16.54 15.50 17.96
CA MET A 28 15.22 14.89 17.99
C MET A 28 14.59 14.72 16.60
N PRO A 29 14.64 15.71 15.68
CA PRO A 29 14.06 15.53 14.34
C PRO A 29 14.68 14.35 13.58
N HIS A 30 15.99 14.14 13.74
CA HIS A 30 16.69 13.01 13.12
C HIS A 30 16.30 11.67 13.73
N ILE A 31 16.17 11.60 15.06
CA ILE A 31 15.73 10.38 15.76
C ILE A 31 14.28 10.06 15.40
N VAL A 32 13.39 11.04 15.41
CA VAL A 32 11.98 10.86 15.05
C VAL A 32 11.84 10.37 13.62
N ASN A 33 12.57 10.97 12.67
CA ASN A 33 12.57 10.52 11.28
C ASN A 33 13.13 9.08 11.14
N GLN A 34 14.16 8.70 11.90
CA GLN A 34 14.66 7.31 11.88
C GLN A 34 13.64 6.32 12.45
N ILE A 35 12.95 6.67 13.54
CA ILE A 35 11.90 5.85 14.13
C ILE A 35 10.71 5.73 13.16
N GLU A 36 10.32 6.82 12.50
CA GLU A 36 9.26 6.82 11.48
C GLU A 36 9.58 5.89 10.29
N ASN A 37 10.84 5.76 9.93
CA ASN A 37 11.25 4.86 8.83
C ASN A 37 11.47 3.41 9.29
N GLN A 38 11.57 3.13 10.60
CA GLN A 38 11.84 1.80 11.15
C GLN A 38 10.62 1.10 11.75
N TRP A 39 9.43 1.69 11.69
CA TRP A 39 8.20 1.06 12.20
C TRP A 39 7.96 -0.36 11.66
N GLY A 40 8.40 -0.64 10.43
CA GLY A 40 8.31 -1.97 9.82
C GLY A 40 9.03 -3.08 10.60
N ASP A 41 10.07 -2.72 11.36
CA ASP A 41 10.89 -3.66 12.14
C ASP A 41 10.50 -3.70 13.63
N VAL A 42 9.81 -2.68 14.13
CA VAL A 42 9.44 -2.56 15.56
C VAL A 42 8.04 -3.14 15.83
N LEU A 43 7.14 -3.09 14.86
CA LEU A 43 5.78 -3.62 15.02
C LEU A 43 5.77 -5.15 14.96
N PRO A 44 5.02 -5.82 15.84
CA PRO A 44 4.82 -7.26 15.73
C PRO A 44 4.19 -7.58 14.37
N GLY A 45 4.86 -8.44 13.60
CA GLY A 45 4.33 -8.96 12.35
C GLY A 45 3.38 -10.13 12.57
N LYS A 46 2.81 -10.65 11.48
CA LYS A 46 1.97 -11.86 11.47
C LYS A 46 2.74 -13.04 10.88
N SER A 47 2.38 -14.25 11.29
CA SER A 47 2.87 -15.48 10.65
C SER A 47 2.36 -15.60 9.21
N ASP A 48 3.04 -16.39 8.39
CA ASP A 48 2.62 -16.65 7.01
C ASP A 48 1.21 -17.24 6.92
N GLU A 49 0.82 -18.07 7.90
CA GLU A 49 -0.51 -18.68 8.01
C GLU A 49 -1.59 -17.64 8.31
N GLU A 50 -1.32 -16.72 9.24
CA GLU A 50 -2.22 -15.60 9.55
C GLU A 50 -2.35 -14.64 8.36
N LEU A 51 -1.25 -14.35 7.66
CA LEU A 51 -1.27 -13.50 6.47
C LEU A 51 -2.14 -14.09 5.37
N LYS A 52 -1.96 -15.38 5.06
CA LYS A 52 -2.80 -16.07 4.07
C LYS A 52 -4.27 -16.06 4.46
N ALA A 53 -4.58 -16.35 5.73
CA ALA A 53 -5.95 -16.31 6.21
C ALA A 53 -6.58 -14.92 6.00
N MET A 54 -5.87 -13.85 6.37
CA MET A 54 -6.34 -12.48 6.14
C MET A 54 -6.55 -12.16 4.65
N PHE A 55 -5.65 -12.61 3.78
CA PHE A 55 -5.79 -12.39 2.34
C PHE A 55 -6.97 -13.14 1.75
N TYR A 56 -7.23 -14.39 2.18
CA TYR A 56 -8.36 -15.18 1.70
C TYR A 56 -9.72 -14.67 2.22
N GLU A 57 -9.72 -13.92 3.31
CA GLU A 57 -10.91 -13.30 3.86
C GLU A 57 -11.34 -12.03 3.13
N THR A 58 -10.49 -11.42 2.28
CA THR A 58 -10.85 -10.20 1.56
C THR A 58 -11.95 -10.45 0.51
N GLU A 59 -12.82 -9.47 0.32
CA GLU A 59 -13.92 -9.57 -0.65
C GLU A 59 -13.39 -9.57 -2.09
N SER A 60 -12.29 -8.86 -2.37
CA SER A 60 -11.65 -8.89 -3.68
C SER A 60 -11.05 -10.25 -4.01
N TYR A 61 -10.44 -10.95 -3.04
CA TYR A 61 -9.98 -12.33 -3.24
C TYR A 61 -11.14 -13.24 -3.63
N LYS A 62 -12.20 -13.24 -2.82
CA LYS A 62 -13.38 -14.08 -3.05
C LYS A 62 -14.01 -13.80 -4.41
N ALA A 63 -14.16 -12.52 -4.77
CA ALA A 63 -14.69 -12.12 -6.08
C ALA A 63 -13.79 -12.61 -7.22
N PHE A 64 -12.47 -12.53 -7.07
CA PHE A 64 -11.51 -12.99 -8.07
C PHE A 64 -11.59 -14.49 -8.29
N ILE A 65 -11.47 -15.30 -7.23
CA ILE A 65 -11.51 -16.77 -7.33
C ILE A 65 -12.85 -17.25 -7.89
N ASN A 66 -13.95 -16.59 -7.53
CA ASN A 66 -15.28 -16.94 -8.02
C ASN A 66 -15.46 -16.62 -9.51
N LYS A 67 -14.96 -15.46 -9.99
CA LYS A 67 -15.09 -15.08 -11.41
C LYS A 67 -14.08 -15.80 -12.30
N TYR A 68 -12.87 -16.05 -11.79
CA TYR A 68 -11.76 -16.66 -12.54
C TYR A 68 -11.17 -17.85 -11.77
N PRO A 69 -11.81 -19.03 -11.81
CA PRO A 69 -11.37 -20.20 -11.04
C PRO A 69 -10.05 -20.80 -11.54
N GLU A 70 -9.69 -20.58 -12.80
CA GLU A 70 -8.42 -21.02 -13.41
C GLU A 70 -7.33 -19.94 -13.27
N ASN A 71 -7.06 -19.51 -12.03
CA ASN A 71 -6.04 -18.51 -11.73
C ASN A 71 -4.71 -19.12 -11.25
N GLY A 72 -3.65 -18.32 -11.33
CA GLY A 72 -2.41 -18.54 -10.60
C GLY A 72 -2.41 -17.77 -9.29
N GLU A 73 -1.80 -18.35 -8.26
CA GLU A 73 -1.63 -17.71 -6.95
C GLU A 73 -0.15 -17.81 -6.53
N TYR A 74 0.42 -16.71 -6.05
CA TYR A 74 1.79 -16.63 -5.56
C TYR A 74 1.84 -15.83 -4.26
N PHE A 75 2.35 -16.46 -3.20
CA PHE A 75 2.55 -15.82 -1.89
C PHE A 75 4.04 -15.54 -1.66
N ASP A 76 4.33 -14.32 -1.21
CA ASP A 76 5.67 -13.81 -0.93
C ASP A 76 5.74 -13.32 0.52
N SER A 77 6.59 -13.94 1.34
CA SER A 77 6.82 -13.55 2.73
C SER A 77 8.06 -12.67 2.82
N TYR A 78 7.94 -11.54 3.50
CA TYR A 78 9.05 -10.59 3.68
C TYR A 78 9.96 -10.97 4.87
N GLY A 79 9.67 -12.05 5.59
CA GLY A 79 10.48 -12.55 6.71
C GLY A 79 10.45 -11.69 7.98
N ASN A 80 9.79 -10.54 7.94
CA ASN A 80 9.56 -9.66 9.09
C ASN A 80 8.11 -9.74 9.60
N GLY A 81 7.34 -10.75 9.17
CA GLY A 81 5.91 -10.88 9.42
C GLY A 81 5.05 -9.87 8.64
N GLY A 82 5.56 -9.43 7.49
CA GLY A 82 4.79 -8.89 6.39
C GLY A 82 4.83 -9.83 5.20
N GLY A 83 3.96 -9.59 4.22
CA GLY A 83 3.93 -10.38 3.00
C GLY A 83 2.88 -9.88 2.03
N ARG A 84 2.83 -10.56 0.89
CA ARG A 84 1.99 -10.22 -0.25
C ARG A 84 1.47 -11.49 -0.90
N LEU A 85 0.22 -11.43 -1.37
CA LEU A 85 -0.39 -12.44 -2.21
C LEU A 85 -0.72 -11.82 -3.57
N GLU A 86 -0.23 -12.44 -4.64
CA GLU A 86 -0.56 -12.09 -6.01
C GLU A 86 -1.44 -13.19 -6.60
N ILE A 87 -2.59 -12.83 -7.16
CA ILE A 87 -3.49 -13.70 -7.90
C ILE A 87 -3.61 -13.18 -9.33
N ASN A 88 -3.47 -14.05 -10.32
CA ASN A 88 -3.49 -13.65 -11.72
C ASN A 88 -4.34 -14.59 -12.58
N ALA A 89 -5.10 -14.02 -13.51
CA ALA A 89 -5.86 -14.73 -14.52
C ALA A 89 -5.47 -14.19 -15.89
N MET A 90 -5.33 -15.07 -16.88
CA MET A 90 -4.89 -14.71 -18.22
C MET A 90 -5.77 -15.37 -19.26
N ASN A 91 -6.12 -14.62 -20.30
CA ASN A 91 -6.71 -15.19 -21.51
C ASN A 91 -5.63 -15.25 -22.60
N PHE A 92 -5.31 -16.45 -23.06
CA PHE A 92 -4.29 -16.68 -24.08
C PHE A 92 -4.72 -16.27 -25.49
N GLU A 93 -6.03 -16.21 -25.77
CA GLU A 93 -6.56 -15.78 -27.06
C GLU A 93 -6.50 -14.26 -27.21
N SER A 94 -6.84 -13.52 -26.14
CA SER A 94 -6.83 -12.05 -26.14
C SER A 94 -5.53 -11.42 -25.63
N TYR A 95 -4.60 -12.21 -25.08
CA TYR A 95 -3.36 -11.77 -24.41
C TYR A 95 -3.57 -10.76 -23.27
N GLN A 96 -4.77 -10.74 -22.70
CA GLN A 96 -5.13 -9.92 -21.55
C GLN A 96 -4.81 -10.67 -20.26
N THR A 97 -4.35 -9.91 -19.27
CA THR A 97 -4.05 -10.40 -17.92
C THR A 97 -4.73 -9.50 -16.91
N LEU A 98 -5.41 -10.13 -15.95
CA LEU A 98 -5.91 -9.51 -14.74
C LEU A 98 -5.06 -9.97 -13.57
N ARG A 99 -4.58 -9.02 -12.77
CA ARG A 99 -3.76 -9.28 -11.58
C ARG A 99 -4.36 -8.58 -10.38
N LEU A 100 -4.58 -9.31 -9.30
CA LEU A 100 -4.92 -8.81 -7.98
C LEU A 100 -3.72 -9.01 -7.05
N GLU A 101 -3.28 -7.94 -6.41
CA GLU A 101 -2.23 -7.93 -5.40
C GLU A 101 -2.84 -7.52 -4.06
N LEU A 102 -2.60 -8.35 -3.04
CA LEU A 102 -3.00 -8.13 -1.65
C LEU A 102 -1.72 -8.02 -0.82
N GLU A 103 -1.46 -6.87 -0.24
CA GLU A 103 -0.26 -6.64 0.58
C GLU A 103 -0.64 -6.28 2.01
N TYR A 104 0.00 -6.91 3.00
CA TYR A 104 -0.24 -6.58 4.40
C TYR A 104 0.50 -5.32 4.82
N HIS A 105 -0.25 -4.30 5.23
CA HIS A 105 0.27 -3.05 5.74
C HIS A 105 0.33 -3.05 7.27
N LYS A 106 1.47 -3.47 7.81
CA LYS A 106 1.75 -3.60 9.26
C LYS A 106 1.31 -2.43 10.12
N ARG A 107 1.54 -1.19 9.67
CA ARG A 107 1.25 0.02 10.47
C ARG A 107 -0.24 0.20 10.75
N ASN A 108 -1.09 -0.22 9.82
CA ASN A 108 -2.54 -0.04 9.93
C ASN A 108 -3.27 -1.37 10.23
N ASP A 109 -2.51 -2.46 10.39
CA ASP A 109 -3.04 -3.83 10.53
C ASP A 109 -4.13 -4.14 9.48
N SER A 110 -3.84 -3.80 8.21
CA SER A 110 -4.82 -3.85 7.13
C SER A 110 -4.24 -4.46 5.86
N VAL A 111 -5.10 -4.98 4.98
CA VAL A 111 -4.72 -5.43 3.65
C VAL A 111 -4.88 -4.29 2.66
N ARG A 112 -3.85 -4.02 1.86
CA ARG A 112 -3.91 -3.13 0.71
C ARG A 112 -4.20 -3.95 -0.53
N GLU A 113 -5.17 -3.49 -1.29
CA GLU A 113 -5.64 -4.18 -2.48
C GLU A 113 -5.28 -3.37 -3.71
N TYR A 114 -4.71 -4.02 -4.71
CA TYR A 114 -4.38 -3.41 -5.99
C TYR A 114 -4.76 -4.38 -7.09
N VAL A 115 -5.65 -3.96 -7.99
CA VAL A 115 -6.01 -4.76 -9.15
C VAL A 115 -5.63 -4.03 -10.43
N GLU A 116 -5.12 -4.80 -11.36
CA GLU A 116 -4.57 -4.32 -12.61
C GLU A 116 -5.03 -5.22 -13.76
N CYS A 117 -5.62 -4.60 -14.76
CA CYS A 117 -5.89 -5.21 -16.05
C CYS A 117 -4.91 -4.65 -17.09
N TYR A 118 -4.20 -5.52 -17.79
CA TYR A 118 -3.27 -5.10 -18.84
C TYR A 118 -3.29 -6.05 -20.03
N SER A 119 -3.00 -5.49 -21.21
CA SER A 119 -2.81 -6.24 -22.44
C SER A 119 -1.33 -6.26 -22.83
N ASN A 120 -0.80 -7.45 -23.09
CA ASN A 120 0.59 -7.59 -23.57
C ASN A 120 0.77 -7.04 -24.99
N THR A 121 -0.31 -6.89 -25.77
CA THR A 121 -0.26 -6.39 -27.15
C THR A 121 -0.42 -4.88 -27.22
N ASP A 122 -1.32 -4.29 -26.42
CA ASP A 122 -1.78 -2.90 -26.63
C ASP A 122 -1.17 -1.88 -25.65
N ARG A 123 -0.29 -2.32 -24.73
CA ARG A 123 0.34 -1.49 -23.67
C ARG A 123 -0.65 -0.72 -22.77
N ASN A 124 -1.94 -0.90 -22.96
CA ASN A 124 -2.97 -0.30 -22.13
C ASN A 124 -3.02 -1.02 -20.78
N GLN A 125 -2.95 -0.23 -19.72
CA GLN A 125 -2.94 -0.67 -18.34
C GLN A 125 -3.99 0.11 -17.56
N TYR A 126 -4.89 -0.60 -16.91
CA TYR A 126 -5.96 -0.08 -16.08
C TYR A 126 -5.73 -0.60 -14.69
N SER A 127 -5.64 0.28 -13.71
CA SER A 127 -5.42 -0.14 -12.34
C SER A 127 -6.29 0.62 -11.37
N ILE A 128 -6.64 -0.04 -10.28
CA ILE A 128 -7.33 0.56 -9.16
C ILE A 128 -6.77 0.01 -7.84
N ARG A 129 -6.88 0.83 -6.80
CA ARG A 129 -6.41 0.54 -5.44
C ARG A 129 -7.57 0.60 -4.46
N GLY A 130 -7.45 -0.13 -3.36
CA GLY A 130 -8.33 -0.03 -2.20
C GLY A 130 -9.71 -0.63 -2.44
N SER A 131 -10.72 -0.02 -1.80
CA SER A 131 -12.09 -0.56 -1.66
C SER A 131 -12.86 -0.80 -2.97
N LEU A 132 -12.36 -0.29 -4.09
CA LEU A 132 -12.98 -0.47 -5.41
C LEU A 132 -12.45 -1.71 -6.16
N ALA A 133 -11.46 -2.42 -5.62
CA ALA A 133 -10.89 -3.61 -6.26
C ALA A 133 -11.94 -4.69 -6.54
N THR A 134 -12.83 -4.98 -5.57
CA THR A 134 -13.94 -5.94 -5.75
C THR A 134 -14.86 -5.54 -6.91
N GLN A 135 -15.32 -4.27 -6.93
CA GLN A 135 -16.19 -3.79 -8.00
C GLN A 135 -15.51 -3.85 -9.37
N PHE A 136 -14.21 -3.59 -9.43
CA PHE A 136 -13.44 -3.70 -10.66
C PHE A 136 -13.42 -5.14 -11.17
N ILE A 137 -13.13 -6.11 -10.31
CA ILE A 137 -13.12 -7.53 -10.67
C ILE A 137 -14.50 -7.99 -11.18
N GLU A 138 -15.57 -7.60 -10.48
CA GLU A 138 -16.93 -8.01 -10.83
C GLU A 138 -17.43 -7.37 -12.13
N LYS A 139 -17.26 -6.05 -12.28
CA LYS A 139 -17.91 -5.26 -13.33
C LYS A 139 -17.06 -5.07 -14.59
N VAL A 140 -15.74 -5.23 -14.51
CA VAL A 140 -14.84 -5.03 -15.64
C VAL A 140 -14.48 -6.39 -16.23
N ASP A 141 -14.85 -6.59 -17.49
CA ASP A 141 -14.51 -7.82 -18.23
C ASP A 141 -13.13 -7.68 -18.87
N CYS A 142 -12.11 -7.78 -18.01
CA CYS A 142 -10.71 -7.61 -18.41
C CYS A 142 -10.23 -8.64 -19.45
N LEU A 143 -10.80 -9.85 -19.45
CA LEU A 143 -10.30 -11.00 -20.21
C LEU A 143 -11.09 -11.29 -21.51
N GLU A 144 -12.23 -10.64 -21.75
CA GLU A 144 -13.16 -10.97 -22.83
C GLU A 144 -13.25 -9.87 -23.92
N GLY A 145 -12.16 -9.55 -24.63
CA GLY A 145 -12.33 -8.76 -25.85
C GLY A 145 -11.08 -8.30 -26.60
N PRO A 146 -11.22 -7.96 -27.91
CA PRO A 146 -10.12 -7.56 -28.77
C PRO A 146 -9.70 -6.10 -28.52
N GLY A 147 -8.75 -5.90 -27.60
CA GLY A 147 -7.85 -4.73 -27.61
C GLY A 147 -8.44 -3.35 -27.29
N LEU A 148 -9.73 -3.25 -26.97
CA LEU A 148 -10.30 -2.09 -26.29
C LEU A 148 -10.87 -2.62 -24.99
N ILE A 149 -10.15 -2.39 -23.89
CA ILE A 149 -10.73 -2.49 -22.56
C ILE A 149 -11.71 -1.31 -22.49
N ASP A 150 -12.92 -1.54 -23.01
CA ASP A 150 -14.05 -0.63 -22.93
C ASP A 150 -14.57 -0.75 -21.49
N ALA A 151 -13.75 -0.29 -20.54
CA ALA A 151 -14.05 -0.42 -19.13
C ALA A 151 -15.34 0.36 -18.89
N PRO A 152 -16.44 -0.29 -18.47
CA PRO A 152 -17.62 0.46 -18.10
C PRO A 152 -17.22 1.40 -16.96
N SER A 153 -17.49 2.69 -17.12
CA SER A 153 -17.22 3.75 -16.13
C SER A 153 -18.10 3.66 -14.87
N ASN A 154 -18.57 2.46 -14.54
CA ASN A 154 -19.61 2.17 -13.56
C ASN A 154 -19.07 1.75 -12.19
N LEU A 155 -17.83 2.13 -11.87
CA LEU A 155 -17.32 2.05 -10.50
C LEU A 155 -17.92 3.18 -9.70
N ILE A 156 -18.44 2.87 -8.51
CA ILE A 156 -19.14 3.84 -7.68
C ILE A 156 -18.42 3.90 -6.33
N ASP A 157 -18.05 5.09 -5.88
CA ASP A 157 -17.48 5.30 -4.55
C ASP A 157 -18.52 5.11 -3.43
N GLU A 158 -18.06 5.20 -2.19
CA GLU A 158 -18.92 5.12 -1.00
C GLU A 158 -20.01 6.21 -0.92
N ASN A 159 -19.87 7.29 -1.69
CA ASN A 159 -20.81 8.42 -1.75
C ASN A 159 -21.76 8.34 -2.95
N GLY A 160 -21.68 7.27 -3.76
CA GLY A 160 -22.53 7.10 -4.93
C GLY A 160 -22.01 7.80 -6.19
N ASN A 161 -20.80 8.34 -6.19
CA ASN A 161 -20.23 9.03 -7.35
C ASN A 161 -19.49 8.06 -8.28
N PRO A 162 -19.58 8.25 -9.60
CA PRO A 162 -18.81 7.47 -10.55
C PRO A 162 -17.31 7.80 -10.43
N VAL A 163 -16.49 6.76 -10.34
CA VAL A 163 -15.03 6.88 -10.27
C VAL A 163 -14.43 6.55 -11.62
N PRO A 164 -13.72 7.49 -12.28
CA PRO A 164 -13.07 7.22 -13.55
C PRO A 164 -11.91 6.26 -13.34
N ILE A 165 -11.87 5.19 -14.14
CA ILE A 165 -10.72 4.29 -14.17
C ILE A 165 -9.57 5.04 -14.83
N LYS A 166 -8.45 5.18 -14.12
CA LYS A 166 -7.25 5.83 -14.66
C LYS A 166 -6.68 4.96 -15.79
N VAL A 167 -6.97 5.33 -17.03
CA VAL A 167 -6.27 4.80 -18.20
C VAL A 167 -4.90 5.45 -18.21
N ASN A 168 -3.85 4.67 -17.98
CA ASN A 168 -2.50 5.18 -18.00
C ASN A 168 -1.85 4.79 -19.33
N PRO A 169 -1.85 5.66 -20.36
CA PRO A 169 -1.01 5.44 -21.53
C PRO A 169 0.44 5.68 -21.11
N SER A 170 1.06 4.66 -20.51
CA SER A 170 2.43 4.65 -20.01
C SER A 170 2.65 5.47 -18.71
N ARG A 171 2.64 4.76 -17.58
CA ARG A 171 3.20 5.14 -16.25
C ARG A 171 3.22 6.64 -15.90
N ILE A 172 2.24 7.06 -15.11
CA ILE A 172 2.42 7.93 -13.94
C ILE A 172 1.55 7.39 -12.79
N ILE A 173 2.19 6.93 -11.71
CA ILE A 173 1.53 6.58 -10.44
C ILE A 173 1.14 7.90 -9.78
N ILE A 174 -0.16 8.08 -9.51
CA ILE A 174 -0.64 9.13 -8.61
C ILE A 174 -1.25 8.39 -7.42
N ASP A 175 -0.48 8.31 -6.34
CA ASP A 175 -0.94 7.94 -5.01
C ASP A 175 -2.10 8.84 -4.60
N SER A 176 -3.14 8.22 -4.08
CA SER A 176 -4.19 8.91 -3.32
C SER A 176 -4.10 8.36 -1.91
N ASP A 177 -3.17 8.91 -1.12
CA ASP A 177 -3.25 8.82 0.33
C ASP A 177 -4.45 9.64 0.78
N TYR A 178 -5.54 8.98 1.18
CA TYR A 178 -6.45 9.41 2.23
C TYR A 178 -7.08 8.18 2.88
#